data_AF-A0A024LS55-F1
#
_entry.id   AF-A0A024LS55-F1
#
_cell.length_a   1.000
_cell.length_b   1.000
_cell.length_c   1.000
_cell.angle_alpha   90.00
_cell.angle_beta   90.00
_cell.angle_gamma   90.00
#
_symmetry.space_group_name_H-M   'P 1'
#
loop_
_entity.id
_entity.type
_entity.pdbx_description
1 polymer ?
#
loop_
_entity_poly.entity_id
_entity_poly.type
_entity_poly.pdbx_seq_one_letter_code
_entity_poly.pdbx_strand_id
1 'polypeptide(L)'
;MTKQQETIALKAYERLQELFAVKADGEVIATAMRILSCGLKISQNSDDEGMSLAYGMALETVSEWALIETVKRILRGEVKTISETFFPSTCEFVRLCRDLEEGLLTTANLVRKAVLNTQAKTVKQQERRENVIPLTKTA
;
A
#
# COMPACT_ATOMS: atom_id res chain seq x y z
N MET A 1 -3.54 -24.29 -4.09
CA MET A 1 -4.40 -23.11 -3.89
C MET A 1 -5.76 -23.44 -4.51
N THR A 2 -6.86 -23.13 -3.84
CA THR A 2 -8.20 -23.38 -4.41
C THR A 2 -8.58 -22.25 -5.37
N LYS A 3 -9.49 -22.51 -6.32
CA LYS A 3 -10.02 -21.46 -7.23
C LYS A 3 -10.61 -20.27 -6.44
N GLN A 4 -11.21 -20.54 -5.28
CA GLN A 4 -11.72 -19.50 -4.40
C GLN A 4 -10.59 -18.62 -3.82
N GLN A 5 -9.47 -19.22 -3.38
CA GLN A 5 -8.31 -18.46 -2.89
C GLN A 5 -7.68 -17.60 -3.98
N GLU A 6 -7.61 -18.09 -5.22
CA GLU A 6 -7.15 -17.31 -6.37
C GLU A 6 -8.00 -16.07 -6.61
N THR A 7 -9.33 -16.23 -6.67
CA THR A 7 -10.25 -15.10 -6.85
C THR A 7 -10.15 -14.08 -5.71
N ILE A 8 -10.06 -14.54 -4.47
CA ILE A 8 -9.90 -13.64 -3.31
C ILE A 8 -8.59 -12.86 -3.42
N ALA A 9 -7.49 -13.51 -3.79
CA ALA A 9 -6.19 -12.85 -3.92
C ALA A 9 -6.19 -11.76 -5.01
N LEU A 10 -6.84 -12.02 -6.15
CA LEU A 10 -6.96 -11.03 -7.23
C LEU A 10 -7.82 -9.83 -6.81
N LYS A 11 -8.98 -10.09 -6.18
CA LYS A 11 -9.85 -9.03 -5.65
C LYS A 11 -9.17 -8.20 -4.57
N ALA A 12 -8.39 -8.84 -3.69
CA ALA A 12 -7.64 -8.15 -2.65
C ALA A 12 -6.58 -7.21 -3.25
N TYR A 13 -5.91 -7.64 -4.33
CA TYR A 13 -4.98 -6.78 -5.07
C TYR A 13 -5.68 -5.55 -5.67
N GLU A 14 -6.81 -5.75 -6.36
CA GLU A 14 -7.60 -4.64 -6.92
C GLU A 14 -8.05 -3.67 -5.83
N ARG A 15 -8.56 -4.20 -4.72
CA ARG A 15 -9.01 -3.38 -3.59
C ARG A 15 -7.88 -2.59 -2.95
N LEU A 16 -6.68 -3.15 -2.89
CA LEU A 16 -5.49 -2.44 -2.41
C LEU A 16 -5.12 -1.28 -3.34
N GLN A 17 -5.21 -1.47 -4.66
CA GLN A 17 -4.98 -0.39 -5.62
C GLN A 17 -6.02 0.73 -5.49
N GLU A 18 -7.30 0.38 -5.34
CA GLU A 18 -8.37 1.35 -5.10
C GLU A 18 -8.14 2.14 -3.81
N LEU A 19 -7.72 1.46 -2.73
CA LEU A 19 -7.40 2.10 -1.46
C LEU A 19 -6.27 3.13 -1.60
N PHE A 20 -5.23 2.81 -2.36
CA PHE A 20 -4.07 3.70 -2.55
C PHE A 20 -4.28 4.79 -3.62
N ALA A 21 -5.34 4.66 -4.42
CA ALA A 21 -5.76 5.68 -5.38
C ALA A 21 -6.40 6.89 -4.69
N VAL A 22 -7.01 6.70 -3.51
CA VAL A 22 -7.55 7.80 -2.70
C VAL A 22 -6.40 8.57 -2.05
N LYS A 23 -6.09 9.74 -2.60
CA LYS A 23 -5.01 10.61 -2.12
C LYS A 23 -5.45 11.42 -0.91
N ALA A 24 -4.49 11.69 -0.03
CA ALA A 24 -4.72 12.53 1.14
C ALA A 24 -5.03 13.96 0.69
N ASP A 25 -6.17 14.48 1.12
CA ASP A 25 -6.53 15.88 0.93
C ASP A 25 -6.00 16.76 2.08
N GLY A 26 -6.21 18.07 1.96
CA GLY A 26 -5.75 19.04 2.96
C GLY A 26 -6.33 18.82 4.36
N GLU A 27 -7.56 18.32 4.49
CA GLU A 27 -8.20 18.09 5.79
C GLU A 27 -7.59 16.86 6.48
N VAL A 28 -7.38 15.79 5.72
CA VAL A 28 -6.68 14.59 6.20
C VAL A 28 -5.25 14.94 6.61
N ILE A 29 -4.53 15.71 5.79
CA ILE A 29 -3.16 16.14 6.09
C ILE A 29 -3.12 16.99 7.36
N ALA A 30 -3.99 17.99 7.49
CA ALA A 30 -4.06 18.82 8.69
C ALA A 30 -4.38 18.00 9.94
N THR A 31 -5.28 17.03 9.83
CA THR A 31 -5.64 16.11 10.92
C THR A 31 -4.44 15.25 11.33
N ALA A 32 -3.73 14.66 10.36
CA ALA A 32 -2.53 13.86 10.61
C ALA A 32 -1.44 14.67 11.33
N MET A 33 -1.22 15.91 10.90
CA MET A 33 -0.24 16.83 11.52
C MET A 33 -0.64 17.18 12.96
N ARG A 34 -1.92 17.50 13.18
CA ARG A 34 -2.45 17.79 14.52
C ARG A 34 -2.28 16.62 15.47
N ILE A 35 -2.54 15.39 15.02
CA ILE A 35 -2.38 14.20 15.84
C ILE A 35 -0.92 14.02 16.26
N LEU A 36 0.01 14.17 15.31
CA LEU A 36 1.43 14.07 15.61
C LEU A 36 1.90 15.19 16.55
N SER A 37 1.36 16.40 16.46
CA SER A 37 1.79 17.53 17.31
C SER A 37 1.33 17.41 18.76
N CYS A 38 0.32 16.57 19.02
CA CYS A 38 -0.05 16.18 20.37
C CYS A 38 0.95 15.18 21.00
N GLY A 39 1.68 14.41 20.20
CA GLY A 39 2.62 13.37 20.66
C GLY A 39 4.10 13.74 20.55
N LEU A 40 4.45 14.69 19.68
CA LEU A 40 5.83 15.04 19.33
C LEU A 40 6.10 16.53 19.45
N LYS A 41 7.35 16.87 19.75
CA LYS A 41 7.82 18.26 19.84
C LYS A 41 8.14 18.83 18.47
N ILE A 42 7.61 20.02 18.20
CA ILE A 42 8.05 20.87 17.10
C ILE A 42 9.21 21.75 17.61
N SER A 43 10.18 22.05 16.73
CA SER A 43 11.30 22.93 17.06
C SER A 43 10.79 24.33 17.46
N GLN A 44 11.37 24.96 18.48
CA GLN A 44 10.93 26.29 18.94
C GLN A 44 11.12 27.41 17.90
N ASN A 45 11.97 27.18 16.89
CA ASN A 45 12.26 28.13 15.82
C ASN A 45 11.67 27.67 14.47
N SER A 46 10.63 26.83 14.48
CA SER A 46 9.94 26.43 13.26
C SER A 46 9.18 27.59 12.63
N ASP A 47 9.24 27.67 11.30
CA ASP A 47 8.26 28.42 10.52
C ASP A 47 7.03 27.52 10.34
N ASP A 48 6.01 27.73 11.16
CA ASP A 48 4.80 26.90 11.18
C ASP A 48 4.02 26.97 9.85
N GLU A 49 4.02 28.13 9.20
CA GLU A 49 3.37 28.33 7.90
C GLU A 49 4.16 27.62 6.80
N GLY A 50 5.48 27.79 6.77
CA GLY A 50 6.38 27.09 5.86
C GLY A 50 6.32 25.57 6.04
N MET A 51 6.24 25.09 7.29
CA MET A 51 6.05 23.67 7.58
C MET A 51 4.72 23.15 7.03
N SER A 52 3.61 23.84 7.32
CA SER A 52 2.28 23.46 6.84
C SER A 52 2.24 23.34 5.31
N LEU A 53 2.79 24.33 4.59
CA LEU A 53 2.91 24.31 3.13
C LEU A 53 3.77 23.14 2.64
N ALA A 54 4.92 22.89 3.28
CA ALA A 54 5.81 21.80 2.91
C ALA A 54 5.14 20.43 3.06
N TYR A 55 4.46 20.16 4.19
CA TYR A 55 3.72 18.92 4.35
C TYR A 55 2.54 18.81 3.40
N GLY A 56 1.78 19.88 3.19
CA GLY A 56 0.67 19.92 2.24
C GLY A 56 1.10 19.48 0.84
N MET A 57 2.14 20.13 0.30
CA MET A 57 2.67 19.81 -1.03
C MET A 57 3.28 18.40 -1.11
N ALA A 58 3.95 17.94 -0.06
CA ALA A 58 4.66 16.66 -0.14
C ALA A 58 3.72 15.45 0.05
N LEU A 59 2.69 15.60 0.90
CA LEU A 59 1.76 14.52 1.25
C LEU A 59 0.56 14.39 0.29
N GLU A 60 0.29 15.36 -0.58
CA GLU A 60 -0.79 15.22 -1.59
C GLU A 60 -0.59 14.02 -2.52
N THR A 61 0.66 13.53 -2.63
CA THR A 61 1.00 12.38 -3.48
C THR A 61 0.75 11.02 -2.81
N VAL A 62 0.60 10.98 -1.48
CA VAL A 62 0.41 9.75 -0.71
C VAL A 62 -1.08 9.46 -0.54
N SER A 63 -1.42 8.19 -0.37
CA SER A 63 -2.79 7.80 -0.06
C SER A 63 -3.18 8.24 1.35
N GLU A 64 -4.45 8.55 1.53
CA GLU A 64 -5.04 8.84 2.84
C GLU A 64 -4.75 7.69 3.83
N TRP A 65 -4.92 6.45 3.36
CA TRP A 65 -4.69 5.28 4.18
C TRP A 65 -3.24 5.20 4.67
N ALA A 66 -2.27 5.38 3.78
CA ALA A 66 -0.85 5.28 4.15
C ALA A 66 -0.44 6.40 5.10
N LEU A 67 -0.98 7.61 4.90
CA LEU A 67 -0.75 8.74 5.79
C LEU A 67 -1.23 8.42 7.22
N ILE A 68 -2.49 8.03 7.37
CA ILE A 68 -3.08 7.75 8.69
C ILE A 68 -2.45 6.52 9.34
N GLU A 69 -2.16 5.46 8.58
CA GLU A 69 -1.48 4.30 9.13
C GLU A 69 -0.06 4.64 9.58
N THR A 70 0.68 5.44 8.81
CA THR A 70 2.01 5.89 9.22
C THR A 70 1.96 6.70 10.52
N VAL A 71 0.99 7.61 10.68
CA VAL A 71 0.78 8.33 11.96
C VAL A 71 0.58 7.36 13.12
N LYS A 72 -0.28 6.33 12.95
CA LYS A 72 -0.50 5.32 14.00
C LYS A 72 0.78 4.57 14.35
N ARG A 73 1.56 4.15 13.35
CA ARG A 73 2.82 3.42 13.57
C ARG A 73 3.85 4.28 14.31
N ILE A 74 3.92 5.58 14.00
CA ILE A 74 4.76 6.54 14.74
C ILE A 74 4.31 6.62 16.20
N LEU A 75 3.02 6.85 16.46
CA LEU A 75 2.49 6.98 17.81
C LEU A 75 2.63 5.70 18.65
N ARG A 76 2.68 4.53 18.01
CA ARG A 76 2.91 3.23 18.67
C ARG A 76 4.40 2.93 18.90
N GLY A 77 5.32 3.79 18.44
CA GLY A 77 6.76 3.53 18.51
C GLY A 77 7.24 2.41 17.58
N GLU A 78 6.48 2.09 16.53
CA GLU A 78 6.84 1.02 15.58
C GLU A 78 7.87 1.49 14.54
N VAL A 79 8.06 2.80 14.40
CA VAL A 79 8.98 3.41 13.42
C VAL A 79 10.29 3.80 14.10
N LYS A 80 11.33 2.97 13.92
CA LYS A 80 12.65 3.16 14.55
C LYS A 80 13.58 4.12 13.82
N THR A 81 13.19 4.56 12.62
CA THR A 81 14.06 5.34 11.72
C THR A 81 13.91 6.85 11.89
N ILE A 82 13.04 7.30 12.79
CA ILE A 82 12.78 8.71 13.09
C ILE A 82 12.90 8.95 14.59
N SER A 83 12.89 10.23 14.99
CA SER A 83 12.85 10.61 16.40
C SER A 83 11.52 10.21 17.05
N GLU A 84 11.59 9.59 18.23
CA GLU A 84 10.44 9.35 19.10
C GLU A 84 9.99 10.63 19.85
N THR A 85 10.79 11.70 19.79
CA THR A 85 10.55 12.95 20.54
C THR A 85 10.20 14.13 19.64
N PHE A 86 10.79 14.18 18.45
CA PHE A 86 10.68 15.32 17.54
C PHE A 86 9.83 14.97 16.34
N PHE A 87 9.15 15.98 15.81
CA PHE A 87 8.39 15.87 14.59
C PHE A 87 9.27 15.34 13.43
N PRO A 88 8.82 14.34 12.66
CA PRO A 88 9.58 13.83 11.52
C PRO A 88 9.70 14.92 10.47
N SER A 89 10.85 15.09 9.83
CA SER A 89 10.95 16.01 8.68
C SER A 89 9.97 15.61 7.57
N THR A 90 9.58 16.56 6.72
CA THR A 90 8.67 16.30 5.58
C THR A 90 9.16 15.14 4.72
N CYS A 91 10.47 15.09 4.42
CA CYS A 91 11.07 14.01 3.64
C CYS A 91 10.99 12.65 4.35
N GLU A 92 11.27 12.59 5.66
CA GLU A 92 11.15 11.35 6.43
C GLU A 92 9.73 10.85 6.43
N PHE A 93 8.76 11.75 6.67
CA PHE A 93 7.37 11.36 6.81
C PHE A 93 6.76 10.88 5.50
N VAL A 94 7.04 11.57 4.39
CA VAL A 94 6.62 11.14 3.03
C VAL A 94 7.24 9.81 2.66
N ARG A 95 8.54 9.61 2.96
CA ARG A 95 9.22 8.34 2.70
C ARG A 95 8.56 7.18 3.44
N LEU A 96 8.26 7.35 4.73
CA LEU A 96 7.57 6.32 5.52
C LEU A 96 6.21 5.93 4.92
N CYS A 97 5.44 6.91 4.45
CA CYS A 97 4.16 6.66 3.79
C CYS A 97 4.36 5.88 2.48
N ARG A 98 5.32 6.29 1.65
CA ARG A 98 5.62 5.64 0.36
C ARG A 98 6.16 4.22 0.53
N ASP A 99 7.08 4.02 1.47
CA ASP A 99 7.64 2.70 1.76
C ASP A 99 6.55 1.72 2.21
N LEU A 100 5.55 2.20 2.96
CA LEU A 100 4.40 1.41 3.37
C LEU A 100 3.52 1.00 2.17
N GLU A 101 3.22 1.94 1.26
CA GLU A 101 2.46 1.65 0.04
C GLU A 101 3.21 0.69 -0.89
N GLU A 102 4.47 0.99 -1.17
CA GLU A 102 5.30 0.22 -2.09
C GLU A 102 5.54 -1.20 -1.57
N GLY A 103 5.80 -1.36 -0.27
CA GLY A 103 5.97 -2.68 0.35
C GLY A 103 4.73 -3.56 0.19
N LEU A 104 3.53 -2.99 0.42
CA LEU A 104 2.26 -3.70 0.29
C LEU A 104 1.94 -4.00 -1.18
N LEU A 105 2.08 -3.03 -2.08
CA LEU A 105 1.84 -3.24 -3.52
C LEU A 105 2.80 -4.25 -4.12
N THR A 106 4.07 -4.21 -3.74
CA THR A 106 5.08 -5.16 -4.22
C THR A 106 4.71 -6.58 -3.81
N THR A 107 4.39 -6.77 -2.54
CA THR A 107 3.96 -8.08 -2.00
C THR A 107 2.69 -8.57 -2.70
N ALA A 108 1.68 -7.71 -2.83
CA ALA A 108 0.41 -8.07 -3.47
C ALA A 108 0.59 -8.38 -4.97
N ASN A 109 1.46 -7.64 -5.67
CA ASN A 109 1.75 -7.89 -7.09
C ASN A 109 2.50 -9.21 -7.29
N LEU A 110 3.39 -9.61 -6.38
CA LEU A 110 4.03 -10.93 -6.40
C LEU A 110 2.99 -12.05 -6.25
N VAL A 111 2.06 -11.91 -5.30
CA VAL A 111 0.95 -12.86 -5.12
C VAL A 111 0.08 -12.94 -6.38
N ARG A 112 -0.32 -11.78 -6.94
CA ARG A 112 -1.09 -11.70 -8.19
C ARG A 112 -0.40 -12.42 -9.34
N LYS A 113 0.90 -12.18 -9.54
CA LYS A 113 1.70 -12.86 -10.58
C LYS A 113 1.72 -14.37 -10.37
N ALA A 114 1.87 -14.83 -9.12
CA ALA A 114 1.86 -16.27 -8.80
C ALA A 114 0.50 -16.93 -9.09
N VAL A 115 -0.61 -16.26 -8.76
CA VAL A 115 -1.98 -16.69 -9.06
C VAL A 115 -2.16 -16.85 -10.59
N LEU A 116 -1.87 -15.80 -11.35
CA LEU A 116 -2.04 -15.80 -12.80
C LEU A 116 -1.19 -16.88 -13.50
N ASN A 117 0.06 -17.07 -13.03
CA ASN A 117 0.92 -18.14 -13.53
C ASN A 117 0.36 -19.53 -13.25
N THR A 118 -0.28 -19.73 -12.09
CA THR A 118 -0.91 -21.01 -11.71
C THR A 118 -2.12 -21.31 -12.58
N GLN A 119 -2.96 -20.31 -12.83
CA GLN A 119 -4.11 -20.41 -13.73
C GLN A 119 -3.67 -20.74 -15.16
N ALA A 120 -2.68 -20.02 -15.69
CA ALA A 120 -2.16 -20.27 -17.04
C ALA A 120 -1.59 -21.69 -17.22
N LYS A 121 -0.91 -22.23 -16.20
CA LYS A 121 -0.42 -23.62 -16.22
C LYS A 121 -1.56 -24.64 -16.21
N THR A 122 -2.62 -24.37 -15.46
CA THR A 122 -3.79 -25.24 -15.36
C THR A 122 -4.55 -25.31 -16.69
N VAL A 123 -4.76 -24.16 -17.34
CA VAL A 123 -5.38 -24.09 -18.69
C VAL A 123 -4.57 -24.89 -19.71
N LYS A 124 -3.24 -24.69 -19.75
CA LYS A 124 -2.36 -25.45 -20.65
C LYS A 124 -2.37 -26.97 -20.40
N GLN A 125 -2.56 -27.40 -19.14
CA GLN A 125 -2.68 -28.83 -18.82
C GLN A 125 -4.04 -29.39 -19.24
N GLN A 126 -5.10 -28.61 -19.09
CA GLN A 126 -6.45 -28.97 -19.54
C GLN A 126 -6.47 -29.17 -21.06
N GLU A 127 -5.94 -28.19 -21.81
CA GLU A 127 -5.83 -28.25 -23.28
C GLU A 127 -5.00 -29.46 -23.76
N ARG A 128 -3.91 -29.80 -23.06
CA ARG A 128 -3.12 -31.01 -23.36
C ARG A 128 -3.88 -32.30 -23.10
N ARG A 129 -4.75 -32.35 -22.08
CA ARG A 129 -5.56 -33.54 -21.77
C ARG A 129 -6.70 -33.71 -22.77
N GLU A 130 -7.33 -32.62 -23.17
CA GLU A 130 -8.41 -32.61 -24.18
C GLU A 130 -7.87 -32.99 -25.57
N ASN A 131 -6.67 -32.56 -25.94
CA ASN A 131 -6.02 -32.95 -27.21
C ASN A 131 -5.50 -34.39 -27.24
N VAL A 132 -5.52 -35.14 -26.13
CA VAL A 132 -5.06 -36.54 -26.06
C VAL A 132 -6.22 -37.54 -26.15
N ILE A 133 -7.48 -37.10 -26.17
CA ILE A 133 -8.63 -37.99 -26.36
C ILE A 133 -8.57 -38.58 -27.77
N PRO A 134 -8.31 -39.89 -27.95
CA PRO A 134 -8.29 -40.50 -29.27
C PRO A 134 -9.72 -40.61 -29.78
N LEU A 135 -9.93 -40.17 -31.03
CA LEU A 135 -11.12 -40.51 -31.81
C LEU A 135 -11.15 -42.04 -32.04
N THR A 136 -11.74 -42.76 -31.10
CA THR A 136 -12.13 -44.16 -31.23
C THR A 136 -13.62 -44.22 -30.85
N LYS A 137 -14.58 -44.60 -31.70
CA LYS A 137 -14.59 -45.34 -32.96
C LYS A 137 -15.79 -44.88 -33.81
N THR A 138 -15.57 -44.72 -35.10
CA THR A 138 -16.57 -44.95 -36.15
C THR A 138 -16.58 -46.45 -36.45
N ALA A 139 -17.69 -47.14 -36.25
CA ALA A 139 -18.13 -48.36 -36.95
C ALA A 139 -19.42 -48.88 -36.30
#